data_AF-A0ABD2TXX9-F1
#
_entry.id   AF-A0ABD2TXX9-F1
#
_cell.length_a   1.000
_cell.length_b   1.000
_cell.length_c   1.000
_cell.angle_alpha   90.00
_cell.angle_beta   90.00
_cell.angle_gamma   90.00
#
_symmetry.space_group_name_H-M   'P 1'
#
loop_
_entity.id
_entity.type
_entity.pdbx_description
1 polymer ?
#
loop_
_entity_poly.entity_id
_entity_poly.type
_entity_poly.pdbx_seq_one_letter_code
_entity_poly.pdbx_strand_id
1 'polypeptide(L)'
;MVQADPCIPTIELVEKFCGPQNRSHVFVFWGGVKTKDLKGGTSSKADLLFALRSTQEDNKYLNKENKSLNNCLSTLEDEMKEIRKMQELFAAQESHVQPMTSPVSTG
;
A
#
# COMPACT_ATOMS: atom_id res chain seq x y z
N MET A 1 -35.56 -55.70 -15.53
CA MET A 1 -36.18 -54.58 -16.26
C MET A 1 -35.84 -53.32 -15.48
N VAL A 2 -34.93 -52.49 -15.99
CA VAL A 2 -34.52 -51.25 -15.31
C VAL A 2 -35.59 -50.21 -15.60
N GLN A 3 -36.33 -49.83 -14.56
CA GLN A 3 -37.31 -48.75 -14.63
C GLN A 3 -36.53 -47.43 -14.72
N ALA A 4 -36.64 -46.73 -15.85
CA ALA A 4 -36.05 -45.41 -16.01
C ALA A 4 -36.86 -44.41 -15.16
N ASP A 5 -36.18 -43.64 -14.32
CA ASP A 5 -36.78 -42.54 -13.58
C ASP A 5 -37.44 -41.55 -14.58
N PRO A 6 -38.65 -41.07 -14.30
CA PRO A 6 -39.33 -40.13 -15.17
C PRO A 6 -38.52 -38.82 -15.21
N CYS A 7 -37.96 -38.50 -16.37
CA CYS A 7 -37.30 -37.21 -16.60
C CYS A 7 -38.34 -36.09 -16.47
N ILE A 8 -38.32 -35.39 -15.35
CA ILE A 8 -39.09 -34.16 -15.18
C ILE A 8 -38.60 -33.17 -16.24
N PRO A 9 -39.48 -32.65 -17.12
CA PRO A 9 -39.08 -31.73 -18.17
C PRO A 9 -38.51 -30.45 -17.55
N THR A 10 -37.39 -29.98 -18.09
CA THR A 10 -36.60 -28.86 -17.54
C THR A 10 -37.43 -27.60 -17.26
N ILE A 11 -38.53 -27.41 -18.00
CA ILE A 11 -39.46 -26.30 -17.83
C ILE A 11 -40.22 -26.31 -16.49
N GLU A 12 -40.64 -27.48 -16.01
CA GLU A 12 -41.30 -27.62 -14.70
C GLU A 12 -40.31 -27.33 -13.56
N LEU A 13 -39.04 -27.70 -13.74
CA LEU A 13 -37.99 -27.39 -12.77
C LEU A 13 -37.78 -25.87 -12.67
N VAL A 14 -37.72 -25.17 -13.80
CA VAL A 14 -37.52 -23.71 -13.86
C VAL A 14 -38.69 -22.98 -13.20
N GLU A 15 -39.93 -23.38 -13.47
CA GLU A 15 -41.13 -22.77 -12.87
C GLU A 15 -41.19 -22.98 -11.35
N LYS A 16 -40.71 -24.13 -10.86
CA LYS A 16 -40.62 -24.42 -9.42
C LYS A 16 -39.65 -23.50 -8.66
N PHE A 17 -38.53 -23.12 -9.27
CA PHE A 17 -37.51 -22.28 -8.63
C PHE A 17 -37.72 -20.78 -8.87
N CYS A 18 -38.26 -20.39 -10.03
CA CYS A 18 -38.37 -19.00 -10.45
C CYS A 18 -39.80 -18.44 -10.40
N GLY A 19 -40.79 -19.27 -10.09
CA GLY A 19 -42.22 -18.91 -10.13
C GLY A 19 -42.79 -18.87 -11.56
N PRO A 20 -44.09 -18.57 -11.71
CA PRO A 20 -44.76 -18.54 -13.01
C PRO A 20 -44.10 -17.51 -13.94
N GLN A 21 -43.36 -18.00 -14.93
CA GLN A 21 -42.63 -17.13 -15.85
C GLN A 21 -43.61 -16.61 -16.92
N ASN A 22 -44.05 -15.35 -16.78
CA ASN A 22 -44.87 -14.74 -17.82
C ASN A 22 -44.03 -14.56 -19.10
N ARG A 23 -44.57 -14.96 -20.26
CA ARG A 23 -43.87 -14.84 -21.56
C ARG A 23 -43.58 -13.39 -21.98
N SER A 24 -43.98 -12.41 -21.18
CA SER A 24 -43.76 -10.98 -21.40
C SER A 24 -42.47 -10.43 -20.77
N HIS A 25 -41.84 -11.15 -19.84
CA HIS A 25 -40.61 -10.69 -19.19
C HIS A 25 -39.62 -11.85 -19.01
N VAL A 26 -38.72 -12.01 -19.98
CA VAL A 26 -37.63 -12.99 -19.88
C VAL A 26 -36.61 -12.46 -18.85
N PHE A 27 -36.52 -13.09 -17.68
CA PHE A 27 -35.42 -12.84 -16.76
C PHE A 27 -34.19 -13.61 -17.24
N VAL A 28 -33.28 -12.91 -17.89
CA VAL A 28 -32.05 -13.49 -18.44
C VAL A 28 -30.94 -13.34 -17.41
N PHE A 29 -30.66 -14.39 -16.63
CA PHE A 29 -29.45 -14.45 -15.82
C PHE A 29 -28.29 -14.93 -16.70
N TRP A 30 -27.47 -14.00 -17.19
CA TRP A 30 -26.39 -14.27 -18.15
C TRP A 30 -24.99 -14.25 -17.51
N GLY A 31 -24.77 -15.01 -16.44
CA GLY A 31 -23.42 -15.08 -15.86
C GLY A 31 -23.32 -15.93 -14.62
N GLY A 32 -23.05 -17.22 -14.79
CA GLY A 32 -22.84 -18.15 -13.69
C GLY A 32 -21.45 -18.03 -13.07
N VAL A 33 -21.17 -16.96 -12.31
CA VAL A 33 -20.25 -17.08 -11.17
C VAL A 33 -20.95 -18.02 -10.19
N LYS A 34 -20.39 -19.21 -9.95
CA LYS A 34 -21.03 -20.18 -9.06
C LYS A 34 -20.98 -19.62 -7.64
N THR A 35 -21.96 -19.91 -6.80
CA THR A 35 -21.95 -19.53 -5.38
C THR A 35 -20.70 -20.00 -4.63
N LYS A 36 -20.06 -21.08 -5.11
CA LYS A 36 -18.75 -21.55 -4.64
C LYS A 36 -17.56 -20.68 -5.08
N ASP A 37 -17.69 -19.94 -6.17
CA ASP A 37 -16.71 -18.97 -6.66
C ASP A 37 -16.85 -17.63 -5.91
N LEU A 38 -18.01 -17.40 -5.27
CA LEU A 38 -18.25 -16.28 -4.35
C LEU A 38 -17.83 -16.60 -2.89
N LYS A 39 -16.81 -17.45 -2.70
CA LYS A 39 -16.16 -17.63 -1.39
C LYS A 39 -15.11 -16.52 -1.16
N GLY A 40 -15.43 -15.29 -1.54
CA GLY A 40 -14.74 -14.10 -1.08
C GLY A 40 -15.51 -13.56 0.11
N GLY A 41 -14.86 -13.42 1.27
CA GLY A 41 -15.51 -12.92 2.49
C GLY A 41 -16.35 -11.69 2.17
N THR A 42 -17.66 -11.79 2.37
CA THR A 42 -18.59 -10.72 2.04
C THR A 42 -18.40 -9.60 3.07
N SER A 43 -17.41 -8.72 2.86
CA SER A 43 -17.40 -7.47 3.60
C SER A 43 -18.69 -6.74 3.23
N SER A 44 -19.41 -6.24 4.22
CA SER A 44 -20.54 -5.36 3.92
C SER A 44 -20.02 -4.15 3.16
N LYS A 45 -20.89 -3.52 2.36
CA LYS A 45 -20.61 -2.21 1.76
C LYS A 45 -20.17 -1.20 2.83
N ALA A 46 -20.73 -1.30 4.04
CA ALA A 46 -20.35 -0.46 5.18
C ALA A 46 -18.91 -0.72 5.65
N ASP A 47 -18.50 -1.98 5.76
CA ASP A 47 -17.16 -2.38 6.19
C ASP A 47 -16.10 -1.90 5.19
N LEU A 48 -16.39 -2.01 3.89
CA LEU A 48 -15.49 -1.53 2.84
C LEU A 48 -15.32 -0.01 2.88
N LEU A 49 -16.41 0.73 3.09
CA LEU A 49 -16.36 2.19 3.22
C LEU A 49 -15.60 2.62 4.48
N PHE A 50 -15.74 1.88 5.58
CA PHE A 50 -14.98 2.13 6.80
C PHE A 50 -13.49 1.89 6.57
N ALA A 51 -13.12 0.74 6.01
CA ALA A 51 -11.73 0.41 5.68
C ALA A 51 -11.10 1.47 4.76
N LEU A 52 -11.82 1.89 3.72
CA LEU A 52 -11.35 2.91 2.78
C LEU A 52 -11.10 4.26 3.48
N ARG A 53 -11.99 4.69 4.38
CA ARG A 53 -11.78 5.92 5.17
C ARG A 53 -10.59 5.80 6.11
N SER A 54 -10.47 4.68 6.83
CA SER A 54 -9.33 4.42 7.72
C SER A 54 -8.02 4.50 6.95
N THR A 55 -7.92 3.78 5.83
CA THR A 55 -6.73 3.79 4.97
C THR A 55 -6.44 5.18 4.41
N GLN A 56 -7.46 5.98 4.08
CA GLN A 56 -7.26 7.36 3.62
C GLN A 56 -6.67 8.25 4.72
N GLU A 57 -7.13 8.10 5.96
CA GLU A 57 -6.63 8.85 7.11
C GLU A 57 -5.19 8.46 7.45
N ASP A 58 -4.89 7.15 7.46
CA ASP A 58 -3.54 6.63 7.67
C ASP A 58 -2.57 7.16 6.61
N ASN A 59 -2.97 7.15 5.33
CA ASN A 59 -2.14 7.69 4.25
C ASN A 59 -1.89 9.21 4.43
N LYS A 60 -2.88 9.96 4.87
CA LYS A 60 -2.73 11.40 5.15
C LYS A 60 -1.74 11.63 6.29
N TYR A 61 -1.81 10.83 7.35
CA TYR A 61 -0.88 10.89 8.48
C TYR A 61 0.55 10.55 8.03
N LEU A 62 0.74 9.43 7.33
CA LEU A 62 2.03 9.00 6.82
C LEU A 62 2.66 10.03 5.88
N ASN A 63 1.86 10.69 5.03
CA ASN A 63 2.35 11.76 4.16
C ASN A 63 2.85 12.98 4.95
N LYS A 64 2.18 13.33 6.06
CA LYS A 64 2.62 14.41 6.94
C LYS A 64 3.94 14.06 7.64
N GLU A 65 4.04 12.84 8.16
CA GLU A 65 5.28 12.34 8.78
C GLU A 65 6.43 12.31 7.78
N ASN A 66 6.22 11.81 6.57
CA ASN A 66 7.23 11.82 5.52
C ASN A 66 7.72 13.23 5.20
N LYS A 67 6.83 14.23 5.15
CA LYS A 67 7.24 15.62 4.94
C LYS A 67 8.08 16.14 6.10
N SER A 68 7.69 15.83 7.34
CA SER A 68 8.43 16.19 8.54
C SER A 68 9.84 15.58 8.55
N LEU A 69 9.93 14.29 8.24
CA LEU A 69 11.19 13.56 8.22
C LEU A 69 12.12 14.08 7.11
N ASN A 70 11.58 14.36 5.92
CA ASN A 70 12.36 14.96 4.84
C ASN A 70 12.92 16.34 5.22
N ASN A 71 12.13 17.17 5.90
CA ASN A 71 12.61 18.46 6.40
C ASN A 71 13.74 18.27 7.43
N CYS A 72 13.58 17.33 8.36
CA CYS A 72 14.60 17.00 9.36
C CYS A 72 15.91 16.53 8.71
N LEU A 73 15.81 15.63 7.72
CA LEU A 73 16.97 15.14 6.96
C LEU A 73 17.67 16.28 6.21
N SER A 74 16.92 17.18 5.56
CA SER A 74 17.50 18.34 4.89
C SER A 74 18.27 19.25 5.85
N THR A 75 17.71 19.52 7.05
CA THR A 75 18.41 20.30 8.08
C THR A 75 19.70 19.61 8.52
N LEU A 76 19.65 18.30 8.76
CA LEU A 76 20.81 17.54 9.18
C LEU A 76 21.90 17.51 8.09
N GLU A 77 21.53 17.39 6.82
CA GLU A 77 22.47 17.45 5.70
C GLU A 77 23.20 18.80 5.63
N ASP A 78 22.48 19.90 5.85
CA ASP A 78 23.06 21.25 5.90
C ASP A 78 24.02 21.39 7.10
N GLU A 79 23.63 20.93 8.29
CA GLU A 79 24.49 20.94 9.47
C GLU A 79 25.78 20.11 9.26
N MET A 80 25.67 18.93 8.67
CA MET A 80 26.82 18.08 8.35
C MET A 80 27.77 18.75 7.33
N LYS A 81 27.22 19.53 6.39
CA LYS A 81 28.03 20.30 5.44
C LYS A 81 28.81 21.41 6.14
N GLU A 82 28.21 22.11 7.09
CA GLU A 82 28.92 23.12 7.88
C GLU A 82 30.00 22.50 8.78
N ILE A 83 29.71 21.35 9.42
CA ILE A 83 30.71 20.62 10.19
C ILE A 83 31.91 20.21 9.32
N ARG A 84 31.66 19.71 8.10
CA ARG A 84 32.72 19.35 7.16
C ARG A 84 33.60 20.56 6.81
N LYS A 85 32.99 21.71 6.51
CA LYS A 85 33.75 22.95 6.24
C LYS A 85 34.61 23.36 7.43
N MET A 86 34.08 23.27 8.65
CA MET A 86 34.86 23.56 9.85
C MET A 86 36.03 22.59 10.00
N GLN A 87 35.82 21.28 9.82
CA GLN A 87 36.89 20.29 9.85
C GLN A 87 38.00 20.57 8.81
N GLU A 88 37.62 20.97 7.59
CA GLU A 88 38.57 21.37 6.55
C GLU A 88 39.40 22.59 6.96
N LEU A 89 38.78 23.59 7.61
CA LEU A 89 39.50 24.75 8.14
C LEU A 89 40.49 24.38 9.25
N PHE A 90 40.10 23.49 10.17
CA PHE A 90 40.99 23.01 11.23
C PHE A 90 42.16 22.20 10.66
N ALA A 91 41.91 21.30 9.72
CA ALA A 91 42.95 20.54 9.04
C ALA A 91 43.94 21.46 8.27
N ALA A 92 43.43 22.52 7.64
CA ALA A 92 44.27 23.52 6.98
C ALA A 92 45.14 24.29 7.98
N GLN A 93 44.61 24.68 9.15
CA GLN A 93 45.40 25.31 10.21
C GLN A 93 46.48 24.39 10.77
N GLU A 94 46.18 23.13 11.07
CA GLU A 94 47.18 22.18 11.57
C GLU A 94 48.35 21.99 10.60
N SER A 95 48.09 22.02 9.29
CA SER A 95 49.15 21.98 8.28
C SER A 95 50.08 23.21 8.32
N HIS A 96 49.56 24.38 8.70
CA HIS A 96 50.32 25.62 8.82
C HIS A 96 51.16 25.68 10.11
N VAL A 97 50.78 24.92 11.14
CA VAL A 97 51.45 24.88 12.46
C VAL A 97 52.52 23.77 12.54
N GLN A 98 52.94 23.16 11.41
CA GLN A 98 54.13 22.32 11.44
C GLN A 98 55.33 23.10 12.01
N PRO A 99 56.11 22.50 12.93
CA PRO A 99 56.94 23.27 13.83
C PRO A 99 58.04 24.00 13.04
N MET A 100 58.24 25.30 13.33
CA MET A 100 59.58 25.88 13.23
C MET A 100 60.49 25.05 14.14
N THR A 101 61.06 23.99 13.58
CA THR A 101 62.21 23.32 14.18
C THR A 101 63.36 24.30 14.04
N SER A 102 63.47 25.21 15.00
CA SER A 102 64.70 25.99 15.16
C SER A 102 65.83 24.98 15.33
N PRO A 103 66.86 24.99 14.45
CA PRO A 103 68.01 24.16 14.67
C PRO A 103 68.73 24.69 15.91
N VAL A 104 68.61 23.96 17.03
CA VAL A 104 69.53 24.13 18.15
C VAL A 104 70.91 23.73 17.64
N SER A 105 71.70 24.73 17.31
CA SER A 105 73.12 24.61 17.05
C SER A 105 73.85 24.95 18.34
N THR A 106 74.46 23.95 18.96
CA THR A 106 75.49 24.19 19.99
C THR A 106 76.71 23.38 19.60
N GLY A 107 77.78 24.11 19.27
CA GLY A 107 79.10 23.56 18.96
C GLY A 107 79.96 23.34 20.20
#